data_AF-A0A8H5VPI7-F1
#
_entry.id   AF-A0A8H5VPI7-F1
#
_cell.length_a   1.000
_cell.length_b   1.000
_cell.length_c   1.000
_cell.angle_alpha   90.00
_cell.angle_beta   90.00
_cell.angle_gamma   90.00
#
_symmetry.space_group_name_H-M   'P 1'
#
loop_
_entity.id
_entity.type
_entity.pdbx_description
1 polymer ?
#
loop_
_entity_poly.entity_id
_entity_poly.type
_entity_poly.pdbx_seq_one_letter_code
_entity_poly.pdbx_strand_id
1 'polypeptide(L)'
;MGGGPISPSSKHIPNAPLTLRRATIDDLNDITWIAVNGSTDDPGTDYRFPYRDKYPEDFWKWTRIEHEELFERPDKLAILVVTAPVLDDGEVIHQPISYGVWDLKVTSDFIPGGSYDPLSQTL
;
A
#
# COMPACT_ATOMS: atom_id res chain seq x y z
N MET A 1 0.99 -0.40 18.74
CA MET A 1 2.22 -0.85 18.05
C MET A 1 1.83 -1.98 17.11
N GLY A 2 2.03 -1.82 15.80
CA GLY A 2 1.60 -2.79 14.79
C GLY A 2 2.30 -4.13 14.92
N GLY A 3 1.56 -5.24 14.95
CA GLY A 3 2.09 -6.60 15.15
C GLY A 3 2.83 -7.19 13.94
N GLY A 4 3.34 -6.34 13.06
CA GLY A 4 4.13 -6.74 11.90
C GLY A 4 5.59 -7.06 12.24
N PRO A 5 6.34 -7.63 11.28
CA PRO A 5 7.79 -7.71 11.39
C PRO A 5 8.38 -6.32 11.70
N ILE A 6 9.43 -6.31 12.51
CA ILE A 6 10.20 -5.11 12.83
C ILE A 6 10.68 -4.51 11.50
N SER A 7 10.56 -3.19 11.32
CA SER A 7 11.10 -2.50 10.15
C SER A 7 12.55 -2.96 9.91
N PRO A 8 12.99 -3.15 8.66
CA PRO A 8 14.39 -3.39 8.39
C PRO A 8 15.21 -2.27 9.04
N SER A 9 16.39 -2.64 9.57
CA SER A 9 17.31 -1.80 10.36
C SER A 9 17.94 -0.65 9.57
N SER A 10 17.35 -0.32 8.43
CA SER A 10 17.85 0.58 7.42
C SER A 10 17.94 2.01 7.93
N LYS A 11 19.05 2.68 7.64
CA LYS A 11 19.25 4.09 8.00
C LYS A 11 18.89 4.98 6.82
N HIS A 12 17.98 5.91 7.04
CA HIS A 12 17.64 6.94 6.06
C HIS A 12 18.86 7.77 5.65
N ILE A 13 19.04 7.99 4.34
CA ILE A 13 20.09 8.85 3.79
C ILE A 13 19.52 10.28 3.64
N PRO A 14 19.94 11.26 4.47
CA PRO A 14 19.36 12.60 4.46
C PRO A 14 19.51 13.30 3.11
N ASN A 15 18.46 14.05 2.70
CA ASN A 15 18.41 14.86 1.49
C ASN A 15 18.55 14.10 0.16
N ALA A 16 18.56 12.77 0.18
CA ALA A 16 18.54 11.98 -1.03
C ALA A 16 17.15 12.06 -1.71
N PRO A 17 17.08 12.05 -3.05
CA PRO A 17 15.82 12.21 -3.76
C PRO A 17 14.89 11.02 -3.54
N LEU A 18 13.61 11.31 -3.38
CA LEU A 18 12.55 10.30 -3.32
C LEU A 18 12.16 9.87 -4.74
N THR A 19 11.78 8.60 -4.91
CA THR A 19 11.35 8.06 -6.20
C THR A 19 9.94 7.52 -6.14
N LEU A 20 9.05 8.02 -7.00
CA LEU A 20 7.70 7.48 -7.21
C LEU A 20 7.75 6.39 -8.28
N ARG A 21 7.16 5.22 -8.00
CA ARG A 21 7.00 4.13 -8.98
C ARG A 21 5.72 3.34 -8.75
N ARG A 22 5.32 2.50 -9.72
CA ARG A 22 4.33 1.46 -9.45
C ARG A 22 4.87 0.47 -8.43
N ALA A 23 4.00 0.05 -7.52
CA ALA A 23 4.29 -1.02 -6.58
C ALA A 23 4.34 -2.37 -7.31
N THR A 24 5.12 -3.28 -6.76
CA THR A 24 5.19 -4.69 -7.10
C THR A 24 4.74 -5.51 -5.90
N ILE A 25 4.45 -6.80 -6.10
CA ILE A 25 4.03 -7.66 -5.00
C ILE A 25 5.10 -7.79 -3.89
N ASP A 26 6.37 -7.59 -4.25
CA ASP A 26 7.48 -7.60 -3.30
C ASP A 26 7.40 -6.44 -2.29
N ASP A 27 6.67 -5.35 -2.64
CA ASP A 27 6.43 -4.21 -1.75
C ASP A 27 5.32 -4.48 -0.72
N LEU A 28 4.58 -5.59 -0.80
CA LEU A 28 3.37 -5.84 0.00
C LEU A 28 3.63 -5.77 1.51
N ASN A 29 4.77 -6.29 1.98
CA ASN A 29 5.09 -6.26 3.40
C ASN A 29 5.38 -4.83 3.87
N ASP A 30 6.13 -4.04 3.09
CA ASP A 30 6.40 -2.63 3.42
C ASP A 30 5.12 -1.80 3.38
N ILE A 31 4.26 -2.01 2.38
CA ILE A 31 2.95 -1.36 2.28
C ILE A 31 2.09 -1.69 3.51
N THR A 32 2.02 -2.97 3.89
CA THR A 32 1.27 -3.40 5.08
C THR A 32 1.84 -2.75 6.34
N TRP A 33 3.16 -2.66 6.44
CA TRP A 33 3.83 -2.00 7.56
C TRP A 33 3.50 -0.50 7.62
N ILE A 34 3.54 0.18 6.48
CA ILE A 34 3.17 1.60 6.38
C ILE A 34 1.70 1.78 6.79
N ALA A 35 0.79 0.94 6.31
CA ALA A 35 -0.64 1.02 6.63
C ALA A 35 -0.89 0.85 8.13
N VAL A 36 -0.36 -0.24 8.71
CA VAL A 36 -0.57 -0.57 10.13
C VAL A 36 0.02 0.50 11.06
N ASN A 37 1.20 1.05 10.74
CA ASN A 37 1.86 2.03 11.60
C ASN A 37 1.45 3.49 11.30
N GLY A 38 0.95 3.78 10.10
CA GLY A 38 0.41 5.09 9.74
C GLY A 38 -1.01 5.34 10.27
N SER A 39 -1.73 4.28 10.62
CA SER A 39 -3.13 4.35 11.07
C SER A 39 -3.32 4.36 12.59
N THR A 40 -2.28 4.66 13.38
CA THR A 40 -2.41 4.63 14.86
C THR A 40 -3.45 5.60 15.39
N ASP A 41 -3.55 6.77 14.75
CA ASP A 41 -4.43 7.88 15.15
C ASP A 41 -5.67 8.01 14.23
N ASP A 42 -5.90 7.05 13.34
CA ASP A 42 -7.06 7.05 12.44
C ASP A 42 -8.30 6.50 13.17
N PRO A 43 -9.35 7.32 13.41
CA PRO A 43 -10.57 6.86 14.07
C PRO A 43 -11.32 5.79 13.27
N GLY A 44 -11.16 5.74 11.94
CA GLY A 44 -11.72 4.67 11.12
C GLY A 44 -11.10 3.30 11.43
N THR A 45 -9.83 3.30 11.81
CA THR A 45 -9.10 2.08 12.18
C THR A 45 -9.57 1.54 13.53
N ASP A 46 -9.91 2.39 14.51
CA ASP A 46 -10.55 1.97 15.77
C ASP A 46 -11.90 1.27 15.54
N TYR A 47 -12.69 1.78 14.60
CA TYR A 47 -13.98 1.18 14.27
C TYR A 47 -13.82 -0.21 13.65
N ARG A 48 -12.88 -0.37 12.71
CA ARG A 48 -12.64 -1.64 12.01
C ARG A 48 -11.91 -2.67 12.86
N PHE A 49 -10.96 -2.23 13.68
CA PHE A 49 -10.10 -3.07 14.51
C PHE A 49 -10.11 -2.59 15.97
N PRO A 50 -11.24 -2.74 16.69
CA PRO A 50 -11.44 -2.19 18.04
C PRO A 50 -10.55 -2.82 19.12
N TYR A 51 -9.91 -3.95 18.81
CA TYR A 51 -9.03 -4.67 19.73
C TYR A 51 -7.58 -4.79 19.20
N ARG A 52 -7.15 -3.94 18.25
CA ARG A 52 -5.79 -4.02 17.67
C ARG A 52 -4.66 -3.91 18.69
N ASP A 53 -4.90 -3.25 19.83
CA ASP A 53 -3.91 -3.16 20.91
C ASP A 53 -3.76 -4.47 21.70
N LYS A 54 -4.79 -5.33 21.67
CA LYS A 54 -4.78 -6.65 22.32
C LYS A 54 -4.35 -7.76 21.37
N TYR A 55 -4.68 -7.62 20.08
CA TYR A 55 -4.42 -8.59 19.02
C TYR A 55 -3.73 -7.90 17.83
N PRO A 56 -2.52 -7.36 18.01
CA PRO A 56 -1.80 -6.62 16.96
C PRO A 56 -1.42 -7.49 15.76
N GLU A 57 -1.28 -8.81 15.95
CA GLU A 57 -1.05 -9.80 14.90
C GLU A 57 -2.25 -9.97 13.98
N ASP A 58 -3.47 -9.89 14.51
CA ASP A 58 -4.69 -9.97 13.71
C ASP A 58 -4.84 -8.71 12.87
N PHE A 59 -4.54 -7.53 13.43
CA PHE A 59 -4.54 -6.29 12.68
C PHE A 59 -3.56 -6.35 11.50
N TRP A 60 -2.33 -6.84 11.72
CA TRP A 60 -1.36 -7.07 10.65
C TRP A 60 -1.88 -8.06 9.60
N LYS A 61 -2.30 -9.26 10.03
CA LYS A 61 -2.74 -10.35 9.14
C LYS A 61 -3.85 -9.89 8.20
N TRP A 62 -4.89 -9.27 8.76
CA TRP A 62 -6.05 -8.84 7.97
C TRP A 62 -5.73 -7.65 7.08
N THR A 63 -4.88 -6.72 7.54
CA THR A 63 -4.40 -5.61 6.70
C THR A 63 -3.58 -6.14 5.52
N ARG A 64 -2.71 -7.14 5.74
CA ARG A 64 -1.92 -7.74 4.68
C ARG A 64 -2.79 -8.40 3.61
N ILE A 65 -3.78 -9.20 4.03
CA ILE A 65 -4.70 -9.89 3.12
C ILE A 65 -5.47 -8.87 2.25
N GLU A 66 -6.01 -7.83 2.87
CA GLU A 66 -6.72 -6.78 2.11
C GLU A 66 -5.82 -6.10 1.07
N HIS A 67 -4.56 -5.80 1.42
CA HIS A 67 -3.64 -5.17 0.49
C HIS A 67 -3.19 -6.13 -0.63
N GLU A 68 -3.06 -7.42 -0.33
CA GLU A 68 -2.77 -8.46 -1.32
C GLU A 68 -3.89 -8.53 -2.38
N GLU A 69 -5.16 -8.46 -1.98
CA GLU A 69 -6.31 -8.42 -2.90
C GLU A 69 -6.32 -7.21 -3.84
N LEU A 70 -5.65 -6.11 -3.46
CA LEU A 70 -5.53 -4.94 -4.35
C LEU A 70 -4.61 -5.24 -5.54
N PHE A 71 -3.55 -6.03 -5.34
CA PHE A 71 -2.63 -6.45 -6.40
C PHE A 71 -3.26 -7.42 -7.40
N GLU A 72 -4.36 -8.08 -7.04
CA GLU A 72 -5.12 -8.98 -7.92
C GLU A 72 -5.97 -8.22 -8.96
N ARG A 73 -6.02 -6.89 -8.90
CA ARG A 73 -6.87 -6.04 -9.76
C ARG A 73 -6.05 -4.99 -10.55
N PRO A 74 -4.97 -5.37 -11.26
CA PRO A 74 -4.06 -4.43 -11.91
C PRO A 74 -4.70 -3.68 -13.10
N ASP A 75 -5.83 -4.19 -13.61
CA ASP A 75 -6.66 -3.57 -14.65
C ASP A 75 -7.56 -2.44 -14.10
N LYS A 76 -7.86 -2.48 -12.79
CA LYS A 76 -8.76 -1.53 -12.12
C LYS A 76 -8.02 -0.56 -11.21
N LEU A 77 -6.94 -1.01 -10.58
CA LEU A 77 -6.23 -0.28 -9.56
C LEU A 77 -4.78 -0.03 -9.99
N ALA A 78 -4.29 1.17 -9.72
CA ALA A 78 -2.88 1.47 -9.72
C ALA A 78 -2.41 1.69 -8.28
N ILE A 79 -1.45 0.88 -7.84
CA ILE A 79 -0.78 1.06 -6.56
C ILE A 79 0.56 1.75 -6.85
N LEU A 80 0.74 2.93 -6.27
CA LEU A 80 1.97 3.71 -6.39
C LEU A 80 2.67 3.74 -5.03
N VAL A 81 3.99 3.65 -5.04
CA VAL A 81 4.85 3.79 -3.86
C VAL A 81 5.85 4.91 -4.05
N VAL A 82 6.09 5.68 -3.00
CA VAL A 82 7.27 6.54 -2.89
C VAL A 82 8.33 5.78 -2.14
N THR A 83 9.54 5.75 -2.70
CA THR A 83 10.71 5.08 -2.08
C THR A 83 11.75 6.11 -1.68
N ALA A 84 12.41 5.86 -0.55
CA ALA A 84 13.59 6.58 -0.11
C ALA A 84 14.81 5.66 -0.16
N PRO A 85 15.99 6.16 -0.57
CA PRO A 85 17.21 5.40 -0.44
C PRO A 85 17.60 5.30 1.04
N VAL A 86 17.89 4.07 1.47
CA VAL A 86 18.28 3.73 2.83
C VAL A 86 19.53 2.85 2.77
N LEU A 87 20.36 2.93 3.81
CA LEU A 87 21.51 2.06 3.97
C LEU A 87 21.09 0.82 4.76
N ASP A 88 21.19 -0.35 4.12
CA ASP A 88 20.88 -1.66 4.71
C ASP A 88 22.05 -2.61 4.47
N ASP A 89 22.62 -3.18 5.53
CA ASP A 89 23.82 -4.03 5.48
C ASP A 89 25.00 -3.52 4.62
N GLY A 90 25.16 -2.19 4.55
CA GLY A 90 26.23 -1.52 3.80
C GLY A 90 25.88 -1.23 2.33
N GLU A 91 24.73 -1.69 1.85
CA GLU A 91 24.22 -1.44 0.51
C GLU A 91 23.13 -0.36 0.52
N VAL A 92 23.05 0.40 -0.57
CA VAL A 92 21.98 1.39 -0.75
C VAL A 92 20.81 0.71 -1.44
N ILE A 93 19.69 0.59 -0.73
CA ILE A 93 18.43 0.04 -1.25
C ILE A 93 17.34 1.11 -1.27
N HIS A 94 16.28 0.92 -2.07
CA HIS A 94 15.15 1.82 -2.15
C HIS A 94 13.93 1.26 -1.41
N GLN A 95 13.72 1.73 -0.18
CA GLN A 95 12.64 1.26 0.68
C GLN A 95 11.36 2.08 0.45
N PRO A 96 10.18 1.46 0.27
CA PRO A 96 8.91 2.15 0.31
C PRO A 96 8.71 2.90 1.63
N ILE A 97 8.31 4.17 1.55
CA ILE A 97 8.02 5.03 2.71
C ILE A 97 6.59 5.57 2.71
N SER A 98 5.90 5.48 1.57
CA SER A 98 4.48 5.76 1.45
C SER A 98 3.90 4.98 0.27
N TYR A 99 2.58 4.81 0.27
CA TYR A 99 1.85 4.23 -0.84
C TYR A 99 0.51 4.94 -1.05
N GLY A 100 -0.06 4.76 -2.24
CA GLY A 100 -1.39 5.21 -2.58
C GLY A 100 -2.05 4.26 -3.56
N VAL A 101 -3.35 4.05 -3.39
CA VAL A 101 -4.18 3.20 -4.24
C VAL A 101 -5.11 4.09 -5.05
N TRP A 102 -5.07 3.96 -6.37
CA TRP A 102 -5.80 4.80 -7.30
C TRP A 102 -6.74 3.95 -8.13
N ASP A 103 -8.01 4.37 -8.23
CA ASP A 103 -8.99 3.74 -9.11
C ASP A 103 -8.79 4.25 -10.54
N LEU A 104 -8.39 3.37 -11.46
CA LEU A 104 -8.18 3.69 -12.86
C LEU A 104 -9.48 3.94 -13.61
N LYS A 105 -10.65 3.57 -13.06
CA LYS A 105 -11.94 3.88 -13.67
C LYS A 105 -12.14 5.39 -13.86
N VAL A 106 -11.52 6.23 -13.03
CA VAL A 106 -11.64 7.69 -13.17
C VAL A 106 -10.96 8.24 -14.44
N THR A 107 -10.11 7.44 -15.11
CA THR A 107 -9.50 7.81 -16.39
C THR A 107 -10.38 7.43 -17.58
N SER A 108 -11.44 6.65 -17.36
CA SER A 108 -12.44 6.36 -18.39
C SER A 108 -13.40 7.53 -18.57
N ASP A 109 -13.92 7.69 -19.78
CA ASP A 109 -14.95 8.68 -20.05
C ASP A 109 -16.16 8.44 -19.13
N PHE A 110 -16.50 9.46 -18.32
CA PHE A 110 -17.72 9.42 -17.53
C PHE A 110 -18.92 9.57 -18.49
N ILE A 111 -19.63 8.49 -18.73
CA ILE A 111 -20.89 8.49 -19.50
C ILE A 111 -22.07 8.44 -18.51
N PRO A 112 -22.66 9.59 -18.12
CA PRO A 112 -23.85 9.58 -17.28
C PRO A 112 -25.01 8.89 -18.02
N GLY A 113 -25.51 7.79 -17.45
CA GLY A 113 -26.62 7.01 -18.02
C GLY A 113 -26.22 5.91 -19.00
N GLY A 114 -24.92 5.66 -19.21
CA GLY A 114 -24.47 4.53 -20.02
C GLY A 114 -24.67 3.20 -19.29
N SER A 115 -25.55 2.34 -19.80
CA SER A 115 -25.59 0.94 -19.40
C SER A 115 -24.25 0.27 -19.75
N TYR A 116 -23.70 -0.50 -18.81
CA TYR A 116 -22.50 -1.31 -19.02
C TYR A 116 -22.67 -2.17 -20.28
N ASP A 117 -21.85 -1.94 -21.30
CA ASP A 117 -21.76 -2.80 -22.48
C ASP A 117 -20.54 -3.72 -22.30
N PRO A 118 -20.73 -5.02 -22.01
CA PRO A 118 -19.64 -5.96 -21.78
C PRO A 118 -18.79 -6.27 -23.03
N LEU A 119 -19.12 -5.72 -24.22
CA LEU A 119 -18.42 -6.01 -25.47
C LEU A 119 -17.24 -5.07 -25.80
N SER A 120 -16.97 -4.03 -25.01
CA SER A 120 -15.86 -3.10 -25.30
C SER A 120 -14.46 -3.60 -24.86
N GLN A 121 -14.35 -4.80 -24.28
CA GLN A 121 -13.07 -5.38 -23.84
C GLN A 121 -12.28 -6.16 -24.91
N THR A 122 -12.54 -5.91 -26.20
CA THR A 122 -11.68 -6.45 -27.25
C THR A 122 -11.23 -5.32 -28.15
N LEU A 123 -10.03 -4.80 -27.89
CA LEU A 123 -8.98 -4.46 -28.87
C LEU A 123 -7.69 -4.09 -28.13
#